data_AF-A0A662HDB0-F1
#
_entry.id   AF-A0A662HDB0-F1
#
_cell.length_a   1.000
_cell.length_b   1.000
_cell.length_c   1.000
_cell.angle_alpha   90.00
_cell.angle_beta   90.00
_cell.angle_gamma   90.00
#
_symmetry.space_group_name_H-M   'P 1'
#
loop_
_entity.id
_entity.type
_entity.pdbx_description
1 polymer ?
#
loop_
_entity_poly.entity_id
_entity_poly.type
_entity_poly.pdbx_seq_one_letter_code
_entity_poly.pdbx_strand_id
1 'polypeptide(L)'
;MALTRKIALLIKSLRIKEWRGYVGLSLFGLAFGSSDFFIFIKGLFKLIPLIFFYMSIAYLTNNIFDAEGDSLNLRKRDKNPFAQKLLKAREGLLFLAVLVS
;
A
#
# COMPACT_ATOMS: atom_id res chain seq x y z
N MET A 1 -5.00 21.66 -8.00
CA MET A 1 -3.88 20.71 -8.23
C MET A 1 -4.24 19.84 -9.42
N ALA A 2 -3.34 19.68 -10.39
CA ALA A 2 -3.56 18.83 -11.58
C ALA A 2 -3.83 17.36 -11.19
N LEU A 3 -4.65 16.67 -11.98
CA LEU A 3 -5.05 15.28 -11.73
C LEU A 3 -3.84 14.33 -11.65
N THR A 4 -2.88 14.49 -12.56
CA THR A 4 -1.63 13.70 -12.59
C THR A 4 -0.85 13.79 -11.28
N ARG A 5 -0.77 14.99 -10.70
CA ARG A 5 -0.11 15.19 -9.41
C ARG A 5 -0.87 14.52 -8.26
N LYS A 6 -2.21 14.53 -8.28
CA LYS A 6 -3.02 13.80 -7.28
C LYS A 6 -2.80 12.29 -7.39
N ILE A 7 -2.79 11.74 -8.60
CA ILE A 7 -2.50 10.32 -8.83
C ILE A 7 -1.12 9.95 -8.29
N ALA A 8 -0.09 10.76 -8.59
CA ALA A 8 1.26 10.53 -8.08
C ALA A 8 1.30 10.55 -6.54
N LEU A 9 0.54 11.44 -5.89
CA LEU A 9 0.44 11.48 -4.43
C LEU A 9 -0.32 10.28 -3.86
N LEU A 10 -1.38 9.81 -4.53
CA LEU A 10 -2.10 8.59 -4.14
C LEU A 10 -1.18 7.37 -4.25
N ILE A 11 -0.41 7.24 -5.33
CA ILE A 11 0.60 6.18 -5.48
C ILE A 11 1.68 6.29 -4.38
N LYS A 12 2.16 7.51 -4.08
CA LYS A 12 3.10 7.75 -2.97
C LYS A 12 2.53 7.25 -1.63
N SER A 13 1.22 7.43 -1.40
CA SER A 13 0.56 7.00 -0.17
C SER A 13 0.49 5.46 -0.01
N LEU A 14 0.72 4.69 -1.08
CA LEU A 14 0.79 3.22 -0.99
C LEU A 14 2.10 2.74 -0.34
N ARG A 15 3.14 3.58 -0.30
CA ARG A 15 4.46 3.29 0.30
C ARG A 15 5.06 1.94 -0.13
N ILE A 16 4.99 1.62 -1.42
CA ILE A 16 5.44 0.33 -2.00
C ILE A 16 6.83 -0.11 -1.54
N LYS A 17 7.78 0.83 -1.37
CA LYS A 17 9.15 0.53 -0.90
C LYS A 17 9.21 -0.07 0.51
N GLU A 18 8.18 0.13 1.33
CA GLU A 18 8.11 -0.36 2.71
C GLU A 18 7.52 -1.78 2.81
N TRP A 19 6.99 -2.33 1.71
CA TRP A 19 6.32 -3.63 1.70
C TRP A 19 7.26 -4.82 1.87
N ARG A 20 8.58 -4.62 1.73
CA ARG A 20 9.61 -5.66 1.69
C ARG A 20 9.50 -6.72 2.81
N GLY A 21 9.11 -6.33 4.02
CA GLY A 21 8.94 -7.27 5.13
C GLY A 21 7.77 -8.23 4.90
N TYR A 22 6.61 -7.68 4.53
CA TYR A 22 5.40 -8.45 4.22
C TYR A 22 5.59 -9.32 2.98
N VAL A 23 6.19 -8.76 1.93
CA VAL A 23 6.54 -9.52 0.71
C VAL A 23 7.45 -10.69 1.05
N GLY A 24 8.50 -10.48 1.84
CA GLY A 24 9.40 -11.55 2.26
C GLY A 24 8.70 -12.66 3.05
N LEU A 25 7.87 -12.29 4.04
CA LEU A 25 7.11 -13.25 4.85
C LEU A 25 6.15 -14.08 4.00
N SER A 26 5.43 -13.43 3.08
CA SER A 26 4.48 -14.10 2.20
C SER A 26 5.16 -15.02 1.19
N LEU A 27 6.29 -14.58 0.61
CA LEU A 27 7.10 -15.43 -0.27
C LEU A 27 7.66 -16.64 0.47
N PHE A 28 8.13 -16.44 1.71
CA PHE A 28 8.60 -17.52 2.57
C PHE A 28 7.48 -18.53 2.85
N GLY A 29 6.30 -18.07 3.25
CA GLY A 29 5.15 -18.95 3.49
C GLY A 29 4.73 -19.73 2.24
N LEU A 30 4.74 -19.08 1.07
CA LEU A 30 4.47 -19.75 -0.20
C LEU A 30 5.52 -20.81 -0.53
N ALA A 31 6.81 -20.48 -0.40
CA ALA A 31 7.89 -21.43 -0.64
C ALA A 31 7.82 -22.63 0.31
N PHE A 32 7.56 -22.39 1.60
CA PHE A 32 7.42 -23.43 2.61
C PHE A 32 6.23 -24.36 2.34
N GLY A 33 5.12 -23.83 1.84
CA GLY A 33 3.93 -24.61 1.50
C GLY A 33 3.94 -25.25 0.10
N SER A 34 4.96 -25.00 -0.71
CA SER A 34 5.05 -25.54 -2.06
C SER A 34 5.82 -26.86 -2.07
N SER A 35 5.25 -27.92 -2.63
CA SER A 35 5.94 -29.21 -2.78
C SER A 35 6.96 -29.21 -3.92
N ASP A 36 6.81 -28.33 -4.90
CA ASP A 36 7.70 -28.20 -6.04
C ASP A 36 7.68 -26.77 -6.63
N PHE A 37 8.57 -26.54 -7.61
CA PHE A 37 8.71 -25.26 -8.28
C PHE A 37 7.48 -24.85 -9.10
N PHE A 38 6.75 -25.77 -9.71
CA PHE A 38 5.56 -25.44 -10.51
C PHE A 38 4.43 -24.93 -9.63
N ILE A 39 4.21 -25.55 -8.47
CA ILE A 39 3.24 -25.10 -7.47
C ILE A 39 3.64 -23.74 -6.91
N PHE A 40 4.93 -23.53 -6.63
CA PHE A 40 5.45 -22.23 -6.19
C PHE A 40 5.16 -21.12 -7.21
N ILE A 41 5.49 -21.33 -8.49
CA ILE A 41 5.22 -20.35 -9.56
C ILE A 41 3.72 -20.09 -9.72
N LYS A 42 2.88 -21.13 -9.70
CA LYS A 42 1.42 -20.97 -9.76
C LYS A 42 0.88 -20.18 -8.56
N GLY A 43 1.46 -20.40 -7.38
CA GLY A 43 1.16 -19.64 -6.18
C GLY A 43 1.60 -18.17 -6.28
N LEU A 44 2.74 -17.88 -6.91
CA LEU A 44 3.20 -16.50 -7.12
C LEU A 44 2.19 -15.68 -7.92
N PHE A 45 1.63 -16.24 -9.00
CA PHE A 45 0.60 -15.55 -9.81
C PHE A 45 -0.64 -15.17 -8.99
N LYS A 46 -0.98 -15.94 -7.95
CA LYS A 46 -2.06 -15.61 -7.02
C LYS A 46 -1.61 -14.63 -5.93
N LEU A 47 -0.39 -14.80 -5.44
CA LEU A 47 0.13 -14.06 -4.31
C LEU A 47 0.42 -12.59 -4.65
N ILE A 48 0.98 -12.32 -5.84
CA ILE A 48 1.33 -10.97 -6.28
C ILE A 48 0.14 -9.99 -6.23
N PRO A 49 -1.01 -10.25 -6.90
CA PRO A 49 -2.14 -9.34 -6.83
C PRO A 49 -2.71 -9.24 -5.41
N LEU A 50 -2.73 -10.35 -4.67
CA LEU A 50 -3.27 -10.36 -3.30
C LEU A 50 -2.44 -9.49 -2.34
N ILE A 51 -1.11 -9.61 -2.37
CA ILE A 51 -0.23 -8.72 -1.62
C ILE A 51 -0.39 -7.28 -2.09
N PHE A 52 -0.46 -7.04 -3.40
CA PHE A 52 -0.58 -5.69 -3.93
C PHE A 52 -1.83 -4.98 -3.39
N PHE A 53 -3.00 -5.61 -3.48
CA PHE A 53 -4.25 -5.04 -2.96
C PHE A 53 -4.22 -4.91 -1.45
N TYR A 54 -3.84 -5.98 -0.73
CA TYR A 54 -3.78 -5.97 0.74
C TYR A 54 -2.89 -4.84 1.27
N MET A 55 -1.66 -4.74 0.75
CA MET A 55 -0.70 -3.73 1.19
C MET A 55 -1.12 -2.32 0.78
N SER A 56 -1.70 -2.16 -0.41
CA SER A 56 -2.24 -0.86 -0.85
C SER A 56 -3.35 -0.38 0.06
N ILE A 57 -4.30 -1.25 0.38
CA ILE A 57 -5.42 -0.97 1.29
C ILE A 57 -4.90 -0.63 2.69
N ALA A 58 -3.99 -1.43 3.24
CA ALA A 58 -3.44 -1.23 4.57
C ALA A 58 -2.71 0.13 4.69
N TYR A 59 -1.79 0.43 3.76
CA TYR A 59 -1.04 1.68 3.80
C TYR A 59 -1.88 2.91 3.49
N LEU A 60 -2.84 2.81 2.55
CA LEU A 60 -3.74 3.91 2.24
C LEU A 60 -4.64 4.24 3.43
N THR A 61 -5.25 3.22 4.04
CA THR A 61 -6.07 3.35 5.26
C THR A 61 -5.26 4.00 6.38
N ASN A 62 -4.08 3.47 6.70
CA ASN A 62 -3.22 4.02 7.74
C ASN A 62 -2.87 5.49 7.45
N ASN A 63 -2.49 5.82 6.22
CA ASN A 63 -2.14 7.20 5.88
C ASN A 63 -3.33 8.18 5.98
N ILE A 64 -4.56 7.72 5.70
CA ILE A 64 -5.78 8.55 5.82
C ILE A 64 -6.09 8.83 7.29
N PHE A 65 -6.14 7.79 8.13
CA PHE A 65 -6.61 7.90 9.52
C PHE A 65 -5.52 8.40 10.49
N ASP A 66 -4.24 8.12 10.23
CA ASP A 66 -3.13 8.59 11.07
C ASP A 66 -2.62 9.97 10.65
N ALA A 67 -3.26 10.65 9.69
CA ALA A 67 -2.75 11.90 9.10
C ALA A 67 -2.42 12.99 10.13
N GLU A 68 -3.24 13.13 11.17
CA GLU A 68 -3.01 14.11 12.24
C GLU A 68 -1.79 13.73 13.09
N GLY A 69 -1.69 12.49 13.54
CA GLY A 69 -0.54 12.00 14.31
C GLY A 69 0.77 12.02 13.50
N ASP A 70 0.71 11.65 12.22
CA ASP A 70 1.84 11.70 11.30
C ASP A 70 2.32 13.13 11.05
N SER A 71 1.46 14.14 11.18
CA SER A 71 1.84 15.55 10.98
C SER A 71 2.83 16.06 12.05
N LEU A 72 2.83 15.44 13.23
CA LEU A 72 3.72 15.76 14.35
C LEU A 72 5.13 15.15 14.19
N ASN A 73 5.25 14.08 13.40
CA ASN A 73 6.52 13.39 13.17
C ASN A 73 7.06 13.71 11.77
N LEU A 74 8.12 14.53 11.70
CA LEU A 74 8.72 14.98 10.43
C LEU A 74 9.03 13.84 9.44
N ARG A 75 9.54 12.70 9.94
CA ARG A 75 9.88 11.54 9.09
C ARG A 75 8.63 10.86 8.52
N LYS A 76 7.54 10.80 9.29
CA LYS A 76 6.27 10.19 8.83
C LYS A 76 5.49 11.15 7.93
N ARG A 77 5.46 12.44 8.30
CA ARG A 77 4.86 13.52 7.51
C ARG A 77 5.36 13.50 6.07
N ASP A 78 6.67 13.35 5.86
CA ASP A 78 7.25 13.37 4.50
C ASP A 78 6.77 12.25 3.58
N LYS A 79 6.31 11.15 4.17
CA LYS A 79 5.81 9.97 3.46
C LYS A 79 4.29 9.94 3.37
N ASN A 80 3.58 10.80 4.10
CA ASN A 80 2.12 10.82 4.16
C ASN A 80 1.57 12.12 3.53
N PRO A 81 1.10 12.06 2.26
CA PRO A 81 0.51 13.22 1.59
C PRO A 81 -0.72 13.82 2.31
N PHE A 82 -1.45 13.03 3.11
CA PHE A 82 -2.58 13.52 3.89
C PHE A 82 -2.10 14.35 5.10
N ALA A 83 -1.05 13.89 5.80
CA ALA A 83 -0.39 14.65 6.87
C ALA A 83 0.26 15.96 6.36
N GLN A 84 0.68 16.00 5.09
CA GLN A 84 1.16 17.21 4.42
C GLN A 84 0.04 18.13 3.93
N LYS A 85 -1.24 17.74 4.08
CA LYS A 85 -2.42 18.43 3.52
C LYS A 85 -2.38 18.58 1.98
N LEU A 86 -1.63 17.71 1.30
CA LEU A 86 -1.56 17.68 -0.17
C LEU A 86 -2.72 16.89 -0.78
N LEU A 87 -3.30 15.95 -0.03
CA LEU A 87 -4.52 15.22 -0.36
C LEU A 87 -5.57 15.41 0.73
N LYS A 88 -6.84 15.42 0.36
CA LYS A 88 -7.97 15.40 1.29
C LYS A 88 -8.36 13.95 1.60
N ALA A 89 -8.80 13.67 2.84
CA ALA A 89 -9.26 12.34 3.25
C ALA A 89 -10.31 11.74 2.28
N ARG A 90 -11.27 12.54 1.83
CA ARG A 90 -12.28 12.13 0.82
C ARG A 90 -11.68 11.58 -0.47
N GLU A 91 -10.55 12.13 -0.93
CA GLU A 91 -9.89 11.67 -2.16
C GLU A 91 -9.23 10.31 -1.94
N GLY A 92 -8.65 10.10 -0.75
CA GLY A 92 -8.13 8.81 -0.33
C GLY A 92 -9.23 7.76 -0.16
N LEU A 93 -10.36 8.12 0.45
CA LEU A 93 -11.51 7.21 0.65
C LEU A 93 -12.15 6.77 -0.67
N LEU A 94 -12.28 7.68 -1.64
CA LEU A 94 -12.76 7.32 -2.98
C LEU A 94 -11.81 6.35 -3.68
N PHE A 95 -10.50 6.58 -3.58
CA PHE A 95 -9.50 5.67 -4.14
C PHE A 95 -9.48 4.31 -3.43
N LEU A 96 -9.66 4.31 -2.11
CA LEU A 96 -9.79 3.10 -1.31
C LEU A 96 -11.02 2.28 -1.72
N ALA A 97 -12.16 2.94 -1.95
CA ALA A 97 -13.36 2.25 -2.43
C ALA A 97 -13.12 1.52 -3.75
N VAL A 98 -12.41 2.15 -4.70
CA VAL A 98 -12.02 1.54 -5.98
C VAL A 98 -11.06 0.35 -5.80
N LEU A 99 -10.20 0.38 -4.78
CA LEU A 99 -9.26 -0.73 -4.51
C LEU A 99 -9.94 -1.95 -3.86
N VAL A 100 -11.08 -1.76 -3.22
CA VAL A 100 -11.81 -2.81 -2.47
C VAL A 100 -12.96 -3.41 -3.30
N SER A 101 -13.48 -2.67 -4.28
CA SER A 101 -14.52 -3.10 -5.22
C SER A 101 -13.97 -3.99 -6.33
#